data_AF-I9Q6U0-F1
#
_entry.id   AF-I9Q6U0-F1
#
_cell.length_a   1.000
_cell.length_b   1.000
_cell.length_c   1.000
_cell.angle_alpha   90.00
_cell.angle_beta   90.00
_cell.angle_gamma   90.00
#
_symmetry.space_group_name_H-M   'P 1'
#
loop_
_entity.id
_entity.type
_entity.pdbx_description
1 polymer ?
#
loop_
_entity_poly.entity_id
_entity_poly.type
_entity_poly.pdbx_seq_one_letter_code
_entity_poly.pdbx_strand_id
1 'polypeptide(L)'
;MEEWAWILPKNQKEAKFVAQLLCDGGINKYDLTCAGLTENLLKDNRWSYGMRDEVYDDEGNVIAEGDEATSLKLKNEGEVE
;
A
#
# COMPACT_ATOMS: atom_id res chain seq x y z
N MET A 1 33.65 -0.68 -0.95
CA MET A 1 33.07 0.41 -0.14
C MET A 1 33.14 1.76 -0.87
N GLU A 2 34.08 1.96 -1.80
CA GLU A 2 34.23 3.21 -2.57
C GLU A 2 33.04 3.58 -3.46
N GLU A 3 32.29 2.60 -4.00
CA GLU A 3 31.20 2.86 -4.97
C GLU A 3 30.03 3.68 -4.43
N TRP A 4 29.82 3.73 -3.11
CA TRP A 4 28.65 4.38 -2.49
C TRP A 4 29.03 5.56 -1.58
N ALA A 5 30.32 5.75 -1.30
CA ALA A 5 30.81 6.73 -0.32
C ALA A 5 30.49 8.19 -0.72
N TRP A 6 30.33 8.48 -2.01
CA TRP A 6 29.98 9.81 -2.51
C TRP A 6 28.48 10.14 -2.36
N ILE A 7 27.65 9.12 -2.15
CA ILE A 7 26.18 9.22 -2.02
C ILE A 7 25.77 9.33 -0.54
N LEU A 8 26.62 8.83 0.36
CA LEU A 8 26.34 8.84 1.79
C LEU A 8 26.44 10.26 2.39
N PRO A 9 25.62 10.57 3.42
CA PRO A 9 25.71 11.84 4.14
C PRO A 9 27.11 12.08 4.70
N LYS A 10 27.68 13.26 4.45
CA LYS A 10 29.05 13.60 4.82
C LYS A 10 29.20 14.07 6.26
N ASN A 11 28.09 14.44 6.90
CA ASN A 11 28.06 14.99 8.25
C ASN A 11 26.72 14.73 8.95
N GLN A 12 26.67 15.01 10.25
CA GLN A 12 25.49 14.78 11.08
C GLN A 12 24.26 15.59 10.63
N LYS A 13 24.46 16.77 10.03
CA LYS A 13 23.36 17.62 9.57
C LYS A 13 22.67 17.02 8.34
N GLU A 14 23.46 16.52 7.38
CA GLU A 14 22.94 15.80 6.21
C GLU A 14 22.25 14.50 6.61
N ALA A 15 22.82 13.75 7.56
CA ALA A 15 22.21 12.52 8.06
C ALA A 15 20.85 12.78 8.73
N LYS A 16 20.75 13.85 9.54
CA LYS A 16 19.49 14.28 10.16
C LYS A 16 18.46 14.74 9.11
N PHE A 17 18.90 15.44 8.06
CA PHE A 17 18.01 15.84 6.97
C PHE A 17 17.40 14.64 6.24
N VAL A 18 18.21 13.62 5.92
CA VAL A 18 17.73 12.39 5.28
C VAL A 18 16.80 11.61 6.23
N ALA A 19 17.16 11.47 7.50
CA ALA A 19 16.30 10.82 8.49
C ALA A 19 14.95 11.54 8.65
N GLN A 20 14.98 12.87 8.71
CA GLN A 20 13.77 13.69 8.80
C GLN A 20 12.91 13.54 7.53
N LEU A 21 13.52 13.56 6.34
CA LEU A 21 12.81 13.33 5.08
C LEU A 21 12.12 11.96 5.05
N LEU A 22 12.77 10.91 5.55
CA LEU A 22 12.19 9.56 5.62
C LEU A 22 11.07 9.46 6.66
N CYS A 23 11.21 10.16 7.79
CA CYS A 23 10.19 10.24 8.83
C CYS A 23 8.97 11.05 8.39
N ASP A 24 9.18 12.24 7.79
CA ASP A 24 8.11 13.15 7.36
C ASP A 24 7.45 12.69 6.06
N GLY A 25 8.22 12.09 5.15
CA GLY A 25 7.72 11.53 3.91
C GLY A 25 6.86 10.29 4.09
N GLY A 26 6.63 9.84 5.34
CA GLY A 26 5.82 8.67 5.65
C GLY A 26 6.43 7.35 5.18
N ILE A 27 7.66 7.34 4.67
CA ILE A 27 8.39 6.12 4.36
C ILE A 27 8.57 5.27 5.63
N ASN A 28 8.74 5.92 6.79
CA ASN A 28 8.78 5.27 8.10
C ASN A 28 7.39 4.85 8.65
N LYS A 29 6.28 5.15 7.94
CA LYS A 29 4.92 4.69 8.34
C LYS A 29 4.77 3.18 8.14
N TYR A 30 5.50 2.63 7.19
CA TYR A 30 5.51 1.20 6.89
C TYR A 30 6.86 0.62 7.30
N ASP A 31 6.87 -0.64 7.74
CA ASP A 31 8.13 -1.34 8.01
C ASP A 31 9.01 -1.30 6.75
N LEU A 32 10.22 -0.74 6.85
CA LEU A 32 11.13 -0.49 5.73
C LEU A 32 11.71 -1.77 5.12
N THR A 33 11.39 -2.93 5.69
CA THR A 33 11.65 -4.21 5.03
C THR A 33 10.91 -4.26 3.69
N CYS A 34 11.52 -4.83 2.65
CA CYS A 34 10.86 -4.93 1.33
C CYS A 34 9.51 -5.69 1.41
N ALA A 35 9.39 -6.64 2.34
CA ALA A 35 8.16 -7.35 2.64
C ALA A 35 7.12 -6.43 3.31
N GLY A 36 7.51 -5.69 4.35
CA GLY A 36 6.61 -4.81 5.10
C GLY A 36 6.18 -3.55 4.36
N LEU A 37 7.07 -2.93 3.58
CA LEU A 37 6.81 -1.66 2.90
C LEU A 37 5.72 -1.85 1.83
N THR A 38 5.84 -2.90 1.02
CA THR A 38 4.93 -3.14 -0.11
C THR A 38 3.54 -3.53 0.37
N GLU A 39 3.44 -4.49 1.30
CA GLU A 39 2.15 -4.98 1.77
C GLU A 39 1.36 -3.90 2.53
N ASN A 40 2.03 -3.17 3.43
CA ASN A 40 1.35 -2.17 4.25
C ASN A 40 0.98 -0.91 3.43
N LEU A 41 1.83 -0.51 2.47
CA LEU A 41 1.49 0.57 1.53
C LEU A 41 0.27 0.21 0.68
N LEU A 42 0.20 -1.03 0.16
CA LEU A 42 -0.93 -1.50 -0.62
C LEU A 42 -2.20 -1.56 0.22
N LYS A 43 -2.14 -2.09 1.45
CA LYS A 43 -3.30 -2.15 2.36
C LYS A 43 -3.98 -0.79 2.52
N ASP A 44 -3.19 0.27 2.71
CA ASP A 44 -3.70 1.61 2.96
C ASP A 44 -4.15 2.35 1.69
N ASN A 45 -3.65 1.98 0.50
CA ASN A 45 -3.93 2.69 -0.76
C ASN A 45 -4.75 1.88 -1.77
N ARG A 46 -5.19 0.65 -1.43
CA ARG A 46 -5.98 -0.18 -2.34
C ARG A 46 -7.24 0.50 -2.87
N TRP A 47 -7.86 1.38 -2.07
CA TRP A 47 -9.02 2.19 -2.47
C TRP A 47 -8.71 3.11 -3.65
N SER A 48 -7.62 3.89 -3.58
CA SER A 48 -7.26 4.86 -4.61
C SER A 48 -6.72 4.21 -5.89
N TYR A 49 -6.25 2.97 -5.81
CA TYR A 49 -5.79 2.20 -6.97
C TYR A 49 -6.88 1.34 -7.63
N GLY A 50 -8.10 1.31 -7.09
CA GLY A 50 -9.17 0.45 -7.62
C GLY A 50 -8.83 -1.04 -7.53
N MET A 51 -8.03 -1.43 -6.54
CA MET A 51 -7.53 -2.81 -6.36
C MET A 51 -8.09 -3.47 -5.09
N ARG A 52 -9.23 -3.01 -4.56
CA ARG A 52 -9.93 -3.75 -3.50
C ARG A 52 -10.75 -4.87 -4.14
N ASP A 53 -10.82 -5.97 -3.42
CA ASP A 53 -11.69 -7.10 -3.73
C ASP A 53 -13.12 -6.85 -3.18
N GLU A 54 -13.62 -5.66 -3.47
CA GLU A 54 -14.94 -5.18 -3.05
C GLU A 54 -16.01 -5.61 -4.02
N VAL A 55 -17.18 -5.89 -3.46
CA VAL A 55 -18.38 -6.19 -4.23
C VAL A 55 -19.17 -4.90 -4.34
N TYR A 56 -19.45 -4.49 -5.57
CA TYR A 56 -20.26 -3.32 -5.86
C TYR A 56 -21.69 -3.75 -6.22
N ASP A 57 -22.67 -2.97 -5.79
CA ASP A 57 -24.01 -3.06 -6.34
C ASP A 57 -24.05 -2.51 -7.78
N ASP A 58 -25.21 -2.62 -8.42
CA ASP A 58 -25.48 -2.11 -9.77
C ASP A 58 -25.43 -0.58 -9.87
N GLU A 59 -25.48 0.12 -8.74
CA GLU A 59 -25.38 1.57 -8.61
C GLU A 59 -23.94 2.04 -8.35
N GLY A 60 -23.00 1.10 -8.16
CA GLY A 60 -21.58 1.34 -7.93
C GLY A 60 -21.22 1.65 -6.47
N ASN A 61 -22.12 1.39 -5.52
CA ASN A 61 -21.83 1.50 -4.09
C ASN A 61 -21.18 0.22 -3.56
N VAL A 62 -20.34 0.37 -2.53
CA VAL A 62 -19.70 -0.76 -1.86
C VAL A 62 -20.71 -1.49 -0.98
N ILE A 63 -20.91 -2.78 -1.25
CA ILE A 63 -21.72 -3.66 -0.41
C ILE A 63 -20.90 -4.06 0.82
N ALA A 64 -21.48 -3.94 2.01
CA ALA A 64 -20.83 -4.38 3.24
C ALA A 64 -20.59 -5.91 3.24
N GLU A 65 -19.53 -6.36 3.91
CA GLU A 65 -19.26 -7.80 4.05
C GLU A 65 -20.45 -8.51 4.74
N GLY A 66 -21.00 -9.53 4.09
CA GLY A 66 -22.18 -10.27 4.54
C GLY A 66 -22.74 -11.22 3.48
N ASP A 67 -23.94 -11.74 3.70
CA ASP A 67 -24.59 -12.74 2.83
C ASP A 67 -24.77 -12.22 1.39
N GLU A 68 -25.07 -10.93 1.24
CA GLU A 68 -25.26 -10.26 -0.05
C GLU A 68 -23.95 -10.18 -0.83
N ALA A 69 -22.88 -9.67 -0.21
CA ALA A 69 -21.55 -9.61 -0.81
C ALA A 69 -21.05 -11.02 -1.17
N THR A 70 -21.25 -12.00 -0.30
CA THR A 70 -20.87 -13.40 -0.54
C THR A 70 -21.62 -14.00 -1.73
N SER A 71 -22.93 -13.73 -1.82
CA SER A 71 -23.76 -14.21 -2.93
C SER A 71 -23.34 -13.60 -4.27
N LEU A 72 -22.94 -12.32 -4.29
CA LEU A 72 -22.43 -11.68 -5.51
C LEU A 72 -21.04 -12.20 -5.90
N LYS A 73 -20.12 -12.43 -4.93
CA LYS A 73 -18.82 -13.05 -5.23
C LYS A 73 -18.99 -14.40 -5.90
N LEU A 74 -19.86 -15.25 -5.36
CA LEU A 74 -20.17 -16.57 -5.94
C LEU A 74 -20.79 -16.48 -7.35
N LYS A 75 -21.64 -15.48 -7.61
CA LYS A 75 -22.18 -15.23 -8.96
C LYS A 75 -21.09 -14.79 -9.92
N ASN A 76 -20.29 -13.81 -9.55
CA ASN A 76 -19.24 -13.24 -10.39
C ASN A 76 -18.15 -14.28 -10.70
N GLU A 77 -17.79 -15.13 -9.73
CA GLU A 77 -16.83 -16.24 -9.94
C GLU A 77 -17.39 -17.33 -10.88
N GLY A 78 -18.70 -17.55 -10.88
CA GLY A 78 -19.37 -18.51 -11.78
C GLY A 78 -19.58 -18.01 -13.21
N GLU A 79 -19.43 -16.70 -13.46
CA GLU A 79 -19.55 -16.10 -14.80
C GLU A 79 -18.21 -16.07 -15.58
N VAL A 80 -17.09 -16.43 -14.94
CA VAL A 80 -15.74 -16.40 -15.56
C VAL A 80 -15.36 -17.72 -16.28
N GLU A 81 -16.33 -18.60 -16.55
CA GLU A 81 -16.15 -19.84 -17.34
C GLU A 81 -16.61 -19.71 -18.81
#